data_AF-A0AAD7NX65-F1
#
_entry.id   AF-A0AAD7NX65-F1
#
_cell.length_a   1.000
_cell.length_b   1.000
_cell.length_c   1.000
_cell.angle_alpha   90.00
_cell.angle_beta   90.00
_cell.angle_gamma   90.00
#
_symmetry.space_group_name_H-M   'P 1'
#
loop_
_entity.id
_entity.type
_entity.pdbx_description
1 polymer ?
#
loop_
_entity_poly.entity_id
_entity_poly.type
_entity_poly.pdbx_seq_one_letter_code
_entity_poly.pdbx_strand_id
1 'polypeptide(L)'
;MRNSSLRGSPHHISLSQHRDQLASAVRYIAEFDATWQKIQDIAPEDFVDYLNGYWMSEEVIKMWSAVYRTPRSMLEDCDTNMLIEAWHSVLKCKFFHGKRNRRLDHLLYILLHGVLPYYALKQRRQDLGFEGPDMEVKKRREIVQRS
;
A
#
# COMPACT_ATOMS: atom_id res chain seq x y z
N MET A 1 24.93 22.34 -49.22
CA MET A 1 23.93 21.33 -49.63
C MET A 1 23.87 20.26 -48.55
N ARG A 2 22.65 19.99 -48.00
CA ARG A 2 22.17 18.76 -47.31
C ARG A 2 22.93 18.33 -46.04
N ASN A 3 22.33 18.02 -44.89
CA ASN A 3 20.98 17.53 -44.59
C ASN A 3 20.53 17.99 -43.18
N SER A 4 19.28 18.43 -43.10
CA SER A 4 18.51 18.65 -41.88
C SER A 4 17.42 17.58 -41.81
N SER A 5 17.53 16.65 -40.86
CA SER A 5 16.45 15.76 -40.38
C SER A 5 17.07 15.02 -39.18
N LEU A 6 16.58 15.16 -37.95
CA LEU A 6 15.35 14.57 -37.45
C LEU A 6 14.93 15.33 -36.18
N ARG A 7 13.80 16.03 -36.20
CA ARG A 7 13.05 16.35 -34.97
C ARG A 7 11.93 15.32 -34.87
N GLY A 8 11.95 14.55 -33.79
CA GLY A 8 10.95 13.52 -33.49
C GLY A 8 9.54 14.10 -33.42
N SER A 9 8.60 13.33 -33.96
CA SER A 9 7.16 13.58 -33.89
C SER A 9 6.68 13.66 -32.43
N PRO A 10 5.75 14.59 -32.10
CA PRO A 10 5.04 14.54 -30.83
C PRO A 10 4.12 13.32 -30.81
N HIS A 11 4.11 12.60 -29.70
CA HIS A 11 3.22 11.48 -29.42
C HIS A 11 1.75 11.86 -29.64
N HIS A 12 1.19 11.49 -30.80
CA HIS A 12 -0.22 11.65 -31.10
C HIS A 12 -0.99 10.52 -30.39
N ILE A 13 -1.40 10.76 -29.15
CA ILE A 13 -2.36 9.89 -28.45
C ILE A 13 -3.64 9.89 -29.29
N SER A 14 -4.04 8.73 -29.78
CA SER A 14 -5.23 8.58 -30.63
C SER A 14 -6.48 8.94 -29.83
N LEU A 15 -7.31 9.86 -30.33
CA LEU A 15 -8.57 10.29 -29.69
C LEU A 15 -9.52 9.11 -29.39
N SER A 16 -9.38 8.00 -30.13
CA SER A 16 -10.09 6.74 -29.87
C SER A 16 -9.65 6.06 -28.56
N GLN A 17 -8.34 5.92 -28.31
CA GLN A 17 -7.81 5.33 -27.07
C GLN A 17 -8.21 6.15 -25.83
N HIS A 18 -8.21 7.48 -25.94
CA HIS A 18 -8.65 8.34 -24.84
C HIS A 18 -10.16 8.18 -24.55
N ARG A 19 -10.98 7.99 -25.59
CA ARG A 19 -12.43 7.76 -25.44
C ARG A 19 -12.74 6.41 -24.81
N ASP A 20 -12.01 5.37 -25.18
CA ASP A 20 -12.18 4.02 -24.62
C ASP A 20 -11.73 3.94 -23.15
N GLN A 21 -10.65 4.65 -22.80
CA GLN A 21 -10.20 4.78 -21.40
C GLN A 21 -11.24 5.49 -20.53
N LEU A 22 -11.80 6.61 -21.01
CA LEU A 22 -12.87 7.33 -20.30
C LEU A 22 -14.12 6.47 -20.13
N ALA A 23 -14.52 5.73 -21.17
CA ALA A 23 -15.68 4.83 -21.10
C ALA A 23 -15.47 3.68 -20.09
N SER A 24 -14.24 3.14 -20.03
CA SER A 24 -13.89 2.10 -19.07
C SER A 24 -13.85 2.61 -17.62
N ALA A 25 -13.29 3.81 -17.38
CA ALA A 25 -13.25 4.43 -16.07
C ALA A 25 -14.65 4.71 -15.51
N VAL A 26 -15.55 5.23 -16.36
CA VAL A 26 -16.96 5.46 -16.00
C VAL A 26 -17.65 4.16 -15.57
N ARG A 27 -17.36 3.04 -16.25
CA ARG A 27 -17.89 1.73 -15.89
C ARG A 27 -17.37 1.23 -14.53
N TYR A 28 -16.08 1.36 -14.26
CA TYR A 28 -15.50 0.92 -12.97
C TYR A 28 -16.01 1.76 -11.78
N ILE A 29 -16.28 3.05 -11.99
CA ILE A 29 -16.91 3.92 -10.97
C ILE A 29 -18.34 3.43 -10.67
N ALA A 30 -19.13 3.13 -11.69
CA ALA A 30 -20.47 2.60 -11.49
C ALA A 30 -20.48 1.23 -10.77
N GLU A 31 -19.52 0.35 -11.08
CA GLU A 31 -19.36 -0.93 -10.39
C GLU A 31 -18.92 -0.75 -8.93
N PHE A 32 -18.08 0.24 -8.64
CA PHE A 32 -17.68 0.63 -7.29
C PHE A 32 -18.86 1.12 -6.47
N ASP A 33 -19.65 2.07 -7.00
CA ASP A 33 -20.83 2.62 -6.31
C ASP A 33 -21.87 1.54 -6.04
N ALA A 34 -22.12 0.65 -7.01
CA ALA A 34 -23.04 -0.48 -6.84
C ALA A 34 -22.56 -1.48 -5.78
N THR A 35 -21.25 -1.66 -5.64
CA THR A 35 -20.67 -2.55 -4.61
C THR A 35 -20.73 -1.88 -3.24
N TRP A 36 -20.48 -0.58 -3.17
CA TRP A 36 -20.61 0.19 -1.94
C TRP A 36 -22.04 0.16 -1.39
N GLN A 37 -23.04 0.32 -2.27
CA GLN A 37 -24.44 0.22 -1.89
C GLN A 37 -24.77 -1.15 -1.25
N LYS A 38 -24.30 -2.25 -1.84
CA LYS A 38 -24.48 -3.59 -1.26
C LYS A 38 -23.83 -3.75 0.11
N ILE A 39 -22.70 -3.09 0.34
CA ILE A 39 -22.03 -3.11 1.65
C ILE A 39 -22.84 -2.33 2.68
N GLN A 40 -23.41 -1.19 2.30
CA GLN A 40 -24.31 -0.41 3.17
C GLN A 40 -25.55 -1.22 3.56
N ASP A 41 -26.09 -2.04 2.65
CA ASP A 41 -27.29 -2.85 2.92
C ASP A 41 -27.03 -4.02 3.89
N ILE A 42 -25.78 -4.49 4.01
CA ILE A 42 -25.39 -5.66 4.82
C ILE A 42 -24.73 -5.24 6.14
N ALA A 43 -24.03 -4.11 6.15
CA ALA A 43 -23.20 -3.71 7.27
C ALA A 43 -24.00 -3.03 8.40
N PRO A 44 -23.53 -3.15 9.66
CA PRO A 44 -24.06 -2.36 10.77
C PRO A 44 -23.90 -0.86 10.54
N GLU A 45 -24.87 -0.06 11.01
CA GLU A 45 -24.92 1.40 10.84
C GLU A 45 -23.65 2.10 11.37
N ASP A 46 -23.17 1.72 12.55
CA ASP A 46 -21.92 2.23 13.15
C ASP A 46 -20.69 2.04 12.25
N PHE A 47 -20.64 0.94 11.48
CA PHE A 47 -19.54 0.64 10.58
C PHE A 47 -19.61 1.49 9.30
N VAL A 48 -20.82 1.73 8.80
CA VAL A 48 -21.06 2.60 7.64
C VAL A 48 -20.71 4.04 7.98
N ASP A 49 -21.09 4.51 9.17
CA ASP A 49 -20.75 5.86 9.64
C ASP A 49 -19.24 6.06 9.82
N TYR A 50 -18.55 5.05 10.37
CA TYR A 50 -17.10 5.05 10.44
C TYR A 50 -16.45 5.13 9.06
N LEU A 51 -16.89 4.30 8.10
CA LEU A 51 -16.36 4.34 6.74
C LEU A 51 -16.64 5.68 6.06
N ASN A 52 -17.84 6.23 6.21
CA ASN A 52 -18.20 7.54 5.66
C ASN A 52 -17.35 8.67 6.23
N GLY A 53 -17.12 8.68 7.53
CA GLY A 53 -16.37 9.75 8.21
C GLY A 53 -14.87 9.77 7.88
N TYR A 54 -14.27 8.60 7.62
CA TYR A 54 -12.80 8.50 7.50
C TYR A 54 -12.30 8.07 6.12
N TRP A 55 -13.08 7.29 5.38
CA TRP A 55 -12.58 6.57 4.20
C TRP A 55 -13.34 6.89 2.91
N MET A 56 -14.61 7.29 3.00
CA MET A 56 -15.48 7.52 1.84
C MET A 56 -15.59 9.00 1.42
N SER A 57 -14.76 9.90 1.95
CA SER A 57 -14.69 11.26 1.41
C SER A 57 -14.08 11.25 0.01
N GLU A 58 -14.50 12.19 -0.83
CA GLU A 58 -14.07 12.24 -2.24
C GLU A 58 -12.53 12.28 -2.39
N GLU A 59 -11.85 13.01 -1.51
CA GLU A 59 -10.38 13.10 -1.50
C GLU A 59 -9.72 11.78 -1.08
N VAL A 60 -10.26 11.12 -0.06
CA VAL A 60 -9.69 9.88 0.49
C VAL A 60 -9.96 8.72 -0.46
N ILE A 61 -11.16 8.59 -1.01
CA ILE A 61 -11.49 7.57 -2.02
C ILE A 61 -10.53 7.64 -3.20
N LYS A 62 -10.25 8.83 -3.74
CA LYS A 62 -9.32 9.00 -4.86
C LYS A 62 -7.88 8.57 -4.53
N MET A 63 -7.50 8.60 -3.26
CA MET A 63 -6.18 8.17 -2.78
C MET A 63 -6.04 6.65 -2.73
N TRP A 64 -7.01 5.94 -2.14
CA TRP A 64 -6.90 4.50 -1.90
C TRP A 64 -7.62 3.62 -2.92
N SER A 65 -8.68 4.10 -3.58
CA SER A 65 -9.46 3.30 -4.53
C SER A 65 -8.75 3.18 -5.87
N ALA A 66 -8.56 1.94 -6.31
CA ALA A 66 -7.94 1.61 -7.59
C ALA A 66 -8.70 2.20 -8.80
N VAL A 67 -10.02 2.38 -8.67
CA VAL A 67 -10.89 2.89 -9.73
C VAL A 67 -10.53 4.33 -10.13
N TYR A 68 -10.01 5.12 -9.20
CA TYR A 68 -9.61 6.51 -9.44
C TYR A 68 -8.11 6.66 -9.77
N ARG A 69 -7.36 5.55 -9.87
CA ARG A 69 -5.94 5.53 -10.24
C ARG A 69 -5.79 5.42 -11.77
N THR A 70 -6.08 6.52 -12.47
CA THR A 70 -5.94 6.61 -13.94
C THR A 70 -4.61 7.27 -14.32
N PRO A 71 -4.10 7.06 -15.55
CA PRO A 71 -2.86 6.32 -15.74
C PRO A 71 -1.68 7.01 -15.03
N ARG A 72 -1.23 6.39 -13.94
CA ARG A 72 -0.06 6.84 -13.20
C ARG A 72 1.21 6.35 -13.90
N SER A 73 2.30 7.08 -13.73
CA SER A 73 3.61 6.62 -14.20
C SER A 73 4.05 5.38 -13.39
N MET A 74 4.90 4.51 -13.93
CA MET A 74 5.39 3.29 -13.23
C MET A 74 5.97 3.53 -11.82
N LEU A 75 6.33 4.78 -11.47
CA LEU A 75 6.83 5.18 -10.15
C LEU A 75 5.70 5.44 -9.14
N GLU A 76 4.52 5.76 -9.62
CA GLU A 76 3.30 6.06 -8.88
C GLU A 76 2.37 4.83 -8.75
N ASP A 77 2.69 3.74 -9.45
CA ASP A 77 2.13 2.38 -9.34
C ASP A 77 2.77 1.54 -8.22
N CYS A 78 3.61 2.15 -7.37
CA CYS A 78 4.11 1.47 -6.18
C CYS A 78 2.95 1.23 -5.20
N ASP A 79 2.31 0.07 -5.31
CA ASP A 79 1.39 -0.48 -4.31
C ASP A 79 2.18 -0.87 -3.06
N THR A 80 2.62 0.13 -2.30
CA THR A 80 3.22 -0.08 -0.99
C THR A 80 2.11 -0.29 0.02
N ASN A 81 2.00 -1.52 0.53
CA ASN A 81 1.16 -1.82 1.67
C ASN A 81 1.62 -0.98 2.88
N MET A 82 0.68 -0.38 3.63
CA MET A 82 0.96 0.37 4.87
C MET A 82 1.87 -0.40 5.83
N LEU A 83 1.75 -1.74 5.88
CA LEU A 83 2.64 -2.60 6.67
C LEU A 83 4.07 -2.61 6.13
N ILE A 84 4.24 -2.66 4.81
CA ILE A 84 5.54 -2.60 4.15
C ILE A 84 6.19 -1.24 4.39
N GLU A 85 5.42 -0.14 4.34
CA GLU A 85 5.93 1.20 4.64
C GLU A 85 6.35 1.36 6.10
N ALA A 86 5.50 0.92 7.03
CA ALA A 86 5.81 0.93 8.45
C ALA A 86 7.07 0.10 8.75
N TRP A 87 7.18 -1.09 8.15
CA TRP A 87 8.36 -1.94 8.28
C TRP A 87 9.60 -1.32 7.62
N HIS A 88 9.45 -0.67 6.47
CA HIS A 88 10.54 0.05 5.81
C HIS A 88 11.03 1.24 6.65
N SER A 89 10.14 1.93 7.37
CA SER A 89 10.52 2.94 8.35
C SER A 89 11.36 2.36 9.49
N VAL A 90 10.95 1.20 10.04
CA VAL A 90 11.74 0.48 11.06
C VAL A 90 13.11 0.06 10.51
N LEU A 91 13.14 -0.49 9.30
CA LEU A 91 14.36 -0.91 8.62
C LEU A 91 15.33 0.26 8.46
N LYS A 92 14.81 1.39 7.96
CA LYS A 92 15.58 2.62 7.74
C LYS A 92 16.15 3.19 9.04
N CYS A 93 15.34 3.26 10.09
CA CYS A 93 15.73 3.88 11.35
C CYS A 93 16.63 2.96 12.21
N LYS A 94 16.24 1.70 12.42
CA LYS A 94 16.96 0.79 13.32
C LYS A 94 18.17 0.10 12.69
N PHE A 95 18.10 -0.26 11.41
CA PHE A 95 19.12 -1.10 10.78
C PHE A 95 20.00 -0.32 9.79
N PHE A 96 19.42 0.63 9.06
CA PHE A 96 20.19 1.48 8.13
C PHE A 96 20.72 2.77 8.73
N HIS A 97 20.40 3.07 10.00
CA HIS A 97 20.84 4.28 10.70
C HIS A 97 20.56 5.57 9.90
N GLY A 98 19.41 5.63 9.22
CA GLY A 98 18.98 6.79 8.44
C GLY A 98 19.62 6.94 7.05
N LYS A 99 20.54 6.05 6.63
CA LYS A 99 21.15 6.11 5.29
C LYS A 99 20.16 5.66 4.21
N ARG A 100 19.97 6.50 3.19
CA ARG A 100 19.16 6.21 1.99
C ARG A 100 20.01 5.48 0.93
N ASN A 101 19.37 4.72 0.04
CA ASN A 101 19.96 3.98 -1.10
C ASN A 101 21.08 2.98 -0.73
N ARG A 102 20.69 1.73 -0.47
CA ARG A 102 21.60 0.59 -0.36
C ARG A 102 21.38 -0.34 -1.56
N ARG A 103 22.48 -0.83 -2.13
CA ARG A 103 22.44 -1.91 -3.12
C ARG A 103 21.67 -3.11 -2.53
N LEU A 104 20.95 -3.83 -3.38
CA LEU A 104 20.16 -5.01 -3.00
C LEU A 104 20.99 -6.02 -2.18
N ASP A 105 22.24 -6.26 -2.57
CA ASP A 105 23.17 -7.16 -1.87
C ASP A 105 23.34 -6.79 -0.39
N HIS A 106 23.47 -5.49 -0.10
CA HIS A 106 23.65 -4.98 1.26
C HIS A 106 22.35 -5.01 2.05
N LEU A 107 21.20 -4.79 1.39
CA LEU A 107 19.89 -5.00 1.99
C LEU A 107 19.73 -6.47 2.40
N LEU A 108 20.04 -7.42 1.52
CA LEU A 108 19.97 -8.85 1.81
C LEU A 108 20.86 -9.23 3.01
N TYR A 109 22.10 -8.73 3.02
CA TYR A 109 23.03 -8.96 4.13
C TYR A 109 22.47 -8.47 5.47
N ILE A 110 21.88 -7.27 5.51
CA ILE A 110 21.31 -6.71 6.73
C ILE A 110 20.06 -7.47 7.16
N LEU A 111 19.23 -7.93 6.22
CA LEU A 111 18.06 -8.76 6.55
C LEU A 111 18.49 -10.08 7.19
N LEU A 112 19.48 -10.75 6.62
CA LEU A 112 19.93 -12.05 7.09
C LEU A 112 20.72 -11.97 8.40
N HIS A 113 21.64 -11.01 8.53
CA HIS A 113 22.59 -10.96 9.64
C HIS A 113 22.25 -9.93 10.72
N GLY A 114 21.41 -8.93 10.42
CA GLY A 114 20.97 -7.94 11.39
C GLY A 114 19.54 -8.20 11.86
N VAL A 115 18.61 -8.29 10.93
CA VAL A 115 17.17 -8.34 11.22
C VAL A 115 16.76 -9.69 11.80
N LEU A 116 17.12 -10.81 11.16
CA LEU A 116 16.73 -12.14 11.66
C LEU A 116 17.26 -12.42 13.08
N PRO A 117 18.55 -12.19 13.41
CA PRO A 117 19.04 -12.42 14.77
C PRO A 117 18.39 -11.50 15.80
N TYR A 118 18.09 -10.24 15.43
CA TYR A 118 17.39 -9.30 16.30
C TYR A 118 16.00 -9.84 16.69
N TYR A 119 15.19 -10.28 15.72
CA TYR A 119 13.86 -10.80 16.01
C TYR A 119 13.90 -12.16 16.71
N ALA A 120 14.87 -13.03 16.40
CA ALA A 120 15.07 -14.29 17.12
C ALA A 120 15.45 -14.05 18.59
N LEU A 121 16.26 -13.02 18.87
CA LEU A 121 16.59 -12.63 20.23
C LEU A 121 15.40 -11.99 20.95
N LYS A 122 14.66 -11.12 20.26
CA LYS A 122 13.43 -10.50 20.77
C LYS A 122 12.41 -11.57 21.19
N GLN A 123 12.16 -12.56 20.33
CA GLN A 123 11.27 -13.68 20.63
C GLN A 123 11.74 -14.43 21.87
N ARG A 124 13.02 -14.80 21.95
CA ARG A 124 13.56 -15.48 23.15
C ARG A 124 13.39 -14.67 24.43
N ARG A 125 13.55 -13.34 24.38
CA ARG A 125 13.31 -12.47 25.53
C ARG A 125 11.84 -12.41 25.93
N GLN A 126 10.94 -12.44 24.96
CA GLN A 126 9.49 -12.53 25.22
C GLN A 126 9.12 -13.88 25.84
N ASP A 127 9.69 -14.98 25.35
CA ASP A 127 9.45 -16.33 25.88
C ASP A 127 9.93 -16.45 27.34
N LEU A 128 11.04 -15.80 27.67
CA LEU A 128 11.59 -15.73 29.03
C LEU A 128 10.89 -14.69 29.92
N GLY A 129 9.94 -13.92 29.39
CA GLY A 129 9.18 -12.90 30.13
C GLY A 129 9.91 -11.58 30.38
N PHE A 130 11.09 -11.36 29.77
CA PHE A 130 11.81 -10.08 29.87
C PHE A 130 11.16 -8.97 29.03
N GLU A 131 10.43 -9.34 27.98
CA GLU A 131 9.68 -8.42 27.13
C GLU A 131 8.20 -8.84 27.09
N GLY A 132 7.29 -7.86 27.13
CA GLY A 132 5.86 -8.13 27.05
C GLY A 132 5.45 -8.76 25.71
N PRO A 133 4.35 -9.52 25.67
CA PRO A 133 3.88 -10.16 24.44
C PRO A 133 3.54 -9.12 23.38
N ASP A 134 3.88 -9.41 22.12
CA ASP A 134 3.50 -8.57 20.98
C ASP A 134 1.98 -8.43 20.91
N MET A 135 1.50 -7.32 20.32
CA MET A 135 0.07 -7.00 20.21
C MET A 135 -0.75 -8.12 19.54
N GLU A 136 -0.13 -8.81 18.59
CA GLU A 136 -0.70 -9.97 17.90
C GLU A 136 -0.89 -11.16 18.87
N VAL A 137 0.13 -11.48 19.66
CA VAL A 137 0.11 -12.55 20.68
C VAL A 137 -0.89 -12.22 21.79
N LYS A 138 -0.99 -10.94 22.19
CA LYS A 138 -2.01 -10.47 23.14
C LYS A 138 -3.41 -10.68 22.59
N LYS A 139 -3.69 -10.23 21.36
CA LYS A 139 -5.00 -10.43 20.71
C LYS A 139 -5.34 -11.91 20.54
N ARG A 140 -4.39 -12.76 20.16
CA ARG A 140 -4.61 -14.22 20.09
C ARG A 140 -5.00 -14.80 21.45
N ARG A 141 -4.30 -14.41 22.52
CA ARG A 141 -4.60 -14.85 23.89
C ARG A 141 -5.98 -14.36 24.34
N GLU A 142 -6.35 -13.13 24.00
CA GLU A 142 -7.69 -12.56 24.28
C GLU A 142 -8.81 -13.32 23.54
N ILE A 143 -8.61 -13.70 22.27
CA ILE A 143 -9.60 -14.48 21.51
C ILE A 143 -9.78 -15.88 22.13
N VAL A 144 -8.67 -16.55 22.49
CA VAL A 144 -8.70 -17.87 23.13
C VAL A 144 -9.33 -17.80 24.53
N GLN A 145 -9.16 -16.71 25.28
CA GLN A 145 -9.78 -16.53 26.59
C GLN A 145 -11.28 -16.17 26.54
N ARG A 146 -11.77 -15.66 25.40
CA ARG A 146 -13.18 -15.33 25.17
C ARG A 146 -13.99 -16.45 24.52
N SER A 147 -13.33 -17.54 24.12
CA SER A 147 -13.95 -18.73 23.53
C SER A 147 -14.12 -19.81 24.59
#